data_AF-A0A971NKY2-F1
#
_entry.id   AF-A0A971NKY2-F1
#
_cell.length_a   1.000
_cell.length_b   1.000
_cell.length_c   1.000
_cell.angle_alpha   90.00
_cell.angle_beta   90.00
_cell.angle_gamma   90.00
#
_symmetry.space_group_name_H-M   'P 1'
#
loop_
_entity.id
_entity.type
_entity.pdbx_description
1 polymer ?
#
loop_
_entity_poly.entity_id
_entity_poly.type
_entity_poly.pdbx_seq_one_letter_code
_entity_poly.pdbx_strand_id
1 'polypeptide(L)'
;MKGQKLLKVSGVLMAVGGIAALAAGILAILGTADLSVLADDALKIVAILSILGGAAAFAAGIVGVKAAGMPGVGKIKAALLLGLFSLLLGLISAVYSLVSNAFTFDILTIVCIVAGAVFPVLYLVGLIQFKNALVALLSGD
;
A
#
# COMPACT_ATOMS: atom_id res chain seq x y z
N MET A 1 2.87 2.52 -23.95
CA MET A 1 1.93 1.40 -23.72
C MET A 1 0.72 1.87 -22.92
N LYS A 2 -0.47 1.31 -23.16
CA LYS A 2 -1.67 1.61 -22.34
C LYS A 2 -1.39 1.27 -20.87
N GLY A 3 -1.86 2.09 -19.94
CA GLY A 3 -1.63 1.90 -18.49
C GLY A 3 -0.26 2.35 -17.94
N GLN A 4 0.74 2.61 -18.79
CA GLN A 4 2.10 2.95 -18.35
C GLN A 4 2.18 4.25 -17.52
N LYS A 5 1.51 5.32 -17.97
CA LYS A 5 1.46 6.60 -17.23
C LYS A 5 0.75 6.44 -15.90
N LEU A 6 -0.36 5.69 -15.88
CA LEU A 6 -1.14 5.46 -14.68
C LEU A 6 -0.32 4.66 -13.66
N LEU A 7 0.33 3.56 -14.06
CA LEU A 7 1.23 2.78 -13.20
C LEU A 7 2.38 3.61 -12.62
N LYS A 8 2.93 4.54 -13.40
CA LYS A 8 4.01 5.42 -12.93
C LYS A 8 3.52 6.39 -11.85
N VAL A 9 2.37 7.04 -12.08
CA VAL A 9 1.79 7.99 -11.13
C VAL A 9 1.28 7.28 -9.88
N SER A 10 0.52 6.20 -10.03
CA SER A 10 -0.02 5.42 -8.92
C SER A 10 1.07 4.70 -8.13
N GLY A 11 2.16 4.29 -8.76
CA GLY A 11 3.33 3.72 -8.07
C GLY A 11 4.05 4.75 -7.19
N VAL A 12 4.18 6.01 -7.63
CA VAL A 12 4.71 7.09 -6.79
C VAL A 12 3.77 7.38 -5.62
N LEU A 13 2.46 7.50 -5.88
CA LEU A 13 1.44 7.69 -4.83
C LEU A 13 1.47 6.55 -3.79
N MET A 14 1.55 5.31 -4.24
CA MET A 14 1.63 4.14 -3.36
C MET A 14 2.92 4.15 -2.53
N ALA A 15 4.04 4.59 -3.10
CA ALA A 15 5.28 4.72 -2.33
C ALA A 15 5.20 5.80 -1.24
N VAL A 16 4.67 6.98 -1.58
CA VAL A 16 4.49 8.07 -0.62
C VAL A 16 3.48 7.69 0.47
N GLY A 17 2.36 7.06 0.09
CA GLY A 17 1.37 6.53 1.03
C GLY A 17 1.96 5.45 1.95
N GLY A 18 2.86 4.61 1.42
CA GLY A 18 3.60 3.61 2.21
C GLY A 18 4.51 4.23 3.27
N ILE A 19 5.21 5.32 2.94
CA ILE A 19 6.03 6.06 3.91
C ILE A 19 5.15 6.67 5.00
N ALA A 20 4.00 7.25 4.63
CA ALA A 20 3.05 7.81 5.60
C ALA A 20 2.50 6.73 6.56
N ALA A 21 2.13 5.56 6.04
CA ALA A 21 1.67 4.44 6.84
C ALA A 21 2.75 3.89 7.80
N LEU A 22 4.01 3.83 7.33
CA LEU A 22 5.16 3.49 8.17
C LEU A 22 5.36 4.50 9.31
N ALA A 23 5.35 5.79 9.00
CA ALA A 23 5.48 6.84 10.00
C ALA A 23 4.34 6.79 11.02
N ALA A 24 3.09 6.62 10.56
CA ALA A 24 1.93 6.51 11.43
C ALA A 24 2.03 5.29 12.37
N GLY A 25 2.45 4.12 11.87
CA GLY A 25 2.63 2.93 12.70
C GLY A 25 3.74 3.09 13.74
N ILE A 26 4.86 3.72 13.38
CA ILE A 26 5.96 4.00 14.32
C ILE A 26 5.52 5.02 15.38
N LEU A 27 4.86 6.10 14.97
CA LEU A 27 4.33 7.12 15.88
C LEU A 27 3.24 6.57 16.80
N ALA A 28 2.43 5.61 16.36
CA ALA A 28 1.45 4.95 17.21
C ALA A 28 2.11 4.16 18.36
N ILE A 29 3.30 3.61 18.14
CA ILE A 29 4.06 2.89 19.17
C ILE A 29 4.84 3.86 20.08
N LEU A 30 5.44 4.91 19.51
CA LEU A 30 6.29 5.85 20.25
C LEU A 30 5.52 6.98 20.94
N GLY A 31 4.36 7.35 20.40
CA GLY A 31 3.54 8.48 20.84
C GLY A 31 2.66 8.19 22.05
N THR A 32 2.58 6.94 22.49
CA THR A 32 1.90 6.58 23.74
C THR A 32 2.83 6.91 24.91
N ALA A 33 2.55 8.01 25.61
CA ALA A 33 3.24 8.39 26.86
C ALA A 33 2.88 7.46 28.03
N ASP A 34 1.83 6.66 27.87
CA ASP A 34 1.26 5.80 28.92
C ASP A 34 1.55 4.33 28.58
N LEU A 35 2.36 3.67 29.41
CA LEU A 35 2.83 2.30 29.19
C LEU A 35 1.66 1.28 29.21
N SER A 36 0.55 1.65 29.85
CA SER A 36 -0.69 0.87 29.89
C SER A 36 -1.40 0.80 28.53
N VAL A 37 -1.29 1.84 27.71
CA VAL A 37 -1.81 1.87 26.33
C VAL A 37 -0.93 1.02 25.41
N LEU A 38 0.37 0.95 25.70
CA LEU A 38 1.27 0.00 25.05
C LEU A 38 1.05 -1.45 25.53
N ALA A 39 0.17 -1.70 26.50
CA ALA A 39 -0.28 -3.06 26.82
C ALA A 39 -1.52 -3.47 26.01
N ASP A 40 -2.16 -2.53 25.31
CA ASP A 40 -3.31 -2.80 24.45
C ASP A 40 -2.88 -3.59 23.20
N ASP A 41 -3.37 -4.82 23.09
CA ASP A 41 -3.05 -5.70 21.97
C ASP A 41 -3.58 -5.15 20.65
N ALA A 42 -4.67 -4.36 20.68
CA ALA A 42 -5.27 -3.87 19.45
C ALA A 42 -4.43 -2.78 18.79
N LEU A 43 -3.91 -1.82 19.58
CA LEU A 43 -3.02 -0.78 19.06
C LEU A 43 -1.73 -1.38 18.47
N LYS A 44 -1.13 -2.38 19.13
CA LYS A 44 0.05 -3.09 18.62
C LYS A 44 -0.23 -3.77 17.28
N ILE A 45 -1.34 -4.48 17.18
CA ILE A 45 -1.72 -5.21 15.96
C ILE A 45 -1.88 -4.21 14.80
N VAL A 46 -2.61 -3.11 15.02
CA VAL A 46 -2.81 -2.07 14.00
C VAL A 46 -1.48 -1.41 13.59
N ALA A 47 -0.61 -1.10 14.55
CA ALA A 47 0.69 -0.50 14.28
C ALA A 47 1.58 -1.43 13.45
N ILE A 48 1.65 -2.72 13.81
CA ILE A 48 2.43 -3.73 13.07
C ILE A 48 1.87 -3.91 11.65
N LEU A 49 0.55 -4.02 11.51
CA LEU A 49 -0.10 -4.13 10.19
C LEU A 49 0.18 -2.90 9.33
N SER A 50 0.15 -1.70 9.92
CA SER A 50 0.45 -0.45 9.23
C SER A 50 1.92 -0.36 8.79
N ILE A 51 2.86 -0.82 9.62
CA ILE A 51 4.29 -0.88 9.29
C ILE A 51 4.54 -1.88 8.14
N LEU A 52 4.01 -3.10 8.25
CA LEU A 52 4.18 -4.14 7.24
C LEU A 52 3.51 -3.74 5.92
N GLY A 53 2.28 -3.22 5.99
CA GLY A 53 1.51 -2.74 4.85
C GLY A 53 2.18 -1.55 4.17
N GLY A 54 2.74 -0.62 4.95
CA GLY A 54 3.49 0.54 4.46
C GLY A 54 4.81 0.15 3.78
N ALA A 55 5.57 -0.79 4.37
CA ALA A 55 6.78 -1.32 3.75
C ALA A 55 6.48 -2.04 2.43
N ALA A 56 5.42 -2.86 2.39
CA ALA A 56 4.97 -3.51 1.17
C ALA A 56 4.49 -2.50 0.11
N ALA A 57 3.76 -1.46 0.50
CA ALA A 57 3.31 -0.38 -0.37
C ALA A 57 4.50 0.37 -0.99
N PHE A 58 5.50 0.69 -0.16
CA PHE A 58 6.71 1.35 -0.61
C PHE A 58 7.49 0.50 -1.61
N ALA A 59 7.73 -0.77 -1.28
CA ALA A 59 8.41 -1.70 -2.18
C ALA A 59 7.64 -1.89 -3.50
N ALA A 60 6.32 -2.09 -3.43
CA ALA A 60 5.47 -2.20 -4.61
C ALA A 60 5.57 -0.95 -5.49
N GLY A 61 5.43 0.24 -4.92
CA GLY A 61 5.52 1.51 -5.64
C GLY A 61 6.82 1.66 -6.41
N ILE A 62 7.97 1.39 -5.76
CA ILE A 62 9.29 1.46 -6.41
C ILE A 62 9.43 0.41 -7.53
N VAL A 63 9.03 -0.84 -7.28
CA VAL A 63 9.13 -1.91 -8.28
C VAL A 63 8.19 -1.65 -9.46
N GLY A 64 6.99 -1.13 -9.22
CA GLY A 64 6.02 -0.78 -10.26
C GLY A 64 6.43 0.41 -11.12
N VAL A 65 6.99 1.47 -10.53
CA VAL A 65 7.57 2.59 -11.28
C VAL A 65 8.72 2.10 -12.17
N LYS A 66 9.59 1.22 -11.65
CA LYS A 66 10.66 0.59 -12.42
C LYS A 66 10.11 -0.30 -13.54
N ALA A 67 9.05 -1.06 -13.29
CA ALA A 67 8.40 -1.90 -14.29
C ALA A 67 7.74 -1.07 -15.41
N ALA A 68 7.20 0.11 -15.09
CA ALA A 68 6.62 1.03 -16.09
C ALA A 68 7.69 1.65 -17.01
N GLY A 69 8.92 1.84 -16.53
CA GLY A 69 10.04 2.36 -17.32
C GLY A 69 10.78 1.28 -18.11
N MET A 70 10.97 0.11 -17.52
CA MET A 70 11.67 -1.02 -18.13
C MET A 70 10.93 -2.33 -17.78
N PRO A 71 9.97 -2.75 -18.62
CA PRO A 71 9.15 -3.92 -18.35
C PRO A 71 10.00 -5.18 -18.29
N GLY A 72 9.77 -5.98 -17.25
CA GLY A 72 10.37 -7.30 -17.09
C GLY A 72 9.42 -8.20 -16.32
N VAL A 73 9.28 -9.46 -16.75
CA VAL A 73 8.30 -10.41 -16.19
C VAL A 73 8.43 -10.54 -14.68
N GLY A 74 9.66 -10.64 -14.16
CA GLY A 74 9.92 -10.71 -12.72
C GLY A 74 9.49 -9.46 -11.97
N LYS A 75 9.72 -8.26 -12.53
CA LYS A 75 9.33 -6.98 -11.92
C LYS A 75 7.82 -6.82 -11.89
N ILE A 76 7.12 -7.21 -12.95
CA ILE A 76 5.65 -7.12 -13.03
C ILE A 76 5.00 -8.10 -12.04
N LYS A 77 5.52 -9.33 -11.93
CA LYS A 77 5.03 -10.30 -10.94
C LYS A 77 5.28 -9.82 -9.50
N ALA A 78 6.49 -9.32 -9.20
CA ALA A 78 6.82 -8.79 -7.89
C ALA A 78 5.96 -7.56 -7.54
N ALA A 79 5.81 -6.63 -8.48
CA ALA A 79 4.93 -5.47 -8.38
C ALA A 79 3.48 -5.87 -8.04
N LEU A 80 2.96 -6.92 -8.69
CA LEU A 80 1.59 -7.39 -8.48
C LEU A 80 1.43 -8.03 -7.09
N LEU A 81 2.35 -8.91 -6.71
CA LEU A 81 2.34 -9.60 -5.42
C LEU A 81 2.46 -8.61 -4.26
N LEU A 82 3.43 -7.70 -4.31
CA LEU A 82 3.62 -6.68 -3.27
C LEU A 82 2.45 -5.70 -3.21
N GLY A 83 1.90 -5.32 -4.38
CA GLY A 83 0.74 -4.44 -4.44
C GLY A 83 -0.51 -5.06 -3.82
N LEU A 84 -0.77 -6.35 -4.11
CA LEU A 84 -1.91 -7.08 -3.57
C LEU A 84 -1.73 -7.34 -2.06
N PHE A 85 -0.52 -7.71 -1.64
CA PHE A 85 -0.20 -7.92 -0.24
C PHE A 85 -0.39 -6.65 0.59
N SER A 86 0.08 -5.51 0.06
CA SER A 86 -0.13 -4.19 0.68
C SER A 86 -1.62 -3.83 0.79
N LEU A 87 -2.41 -4.04 -0.26
CA LEU A 87 -3.86 -3.80 -0.23
C LEU A 87 -4.56 -4.63 0.85
N LEU A 88 -4.23 -5.92 0.95
CA LEU A 88 -4.84 -6.80 1.94
C LEU A 88 -4.50 -6.37 3.37
N LEU A 89 -3.22 -6.06 3.65
CA LEU A 89 -2.80 -5.56 4.95
C LEU A 89 -3.45 -4.23 5.31
N GLY A 90 -3.56 -3.31 4.34
CA GLY A 90 -4.25 -2.03 4.53
C GLY A 90 -5.73 -2.19 4.87
N LEU A 91 -6.44 -3.09 4.18
CA LEU A 91 -7.84 -3.41 4.47
C LEU A 91 -8.03 -4.05 5.84
N ILE A 92 -7.20 -5.04 6.19
CA ILE A 92 -7.25 -5.70 7.50
C ILE A 92 -6.98 -4.68 8.61
N SER A 93 -5.96 -3.83 8.44
CA SER A 93 -5.63 -2.75 9.38
C SER A 93 -6.82 -1.79 9.58
N ALA A 94 -7.47 -1.38 8.49
CA ALA A 94 -8.62 -0.47 8.54
C ALA A 94 -9.83 -1.08 9.25
N VAL A 95 -10.17 -2.33 8.95
CA VAL A 95 -11.28 -3.04 9.61
C VAL A 95 -10.99 -3.23 11.09
N TYR A 96 -9.78 -3.64 11.43
CA TYR A 96 -9.41 -3.90 12.82
C TYR A 96 -9.40 -2.60 13.65
N SER A 97 -8.90 -1.50 13.07
CA SER A 97 -8.94 -0.17 13.69
C SER A 97 -10.36 0.30 14.00
N LEU A 98 -11.33 -0.02 13.13
CA LEU A 98 -12.73 0.33 13.32
C LEU A 98 -13.38 -0.50 14.43
N VAL A 99 -13.11 -1.81 14.48
CA VAL A 99 -13.70 -2.72 15.47
C VAL A 99 -13.15 -2.47 16.88
N SER A 100 -11.86 -2.17 17.00
CA SER A 100 -11.22 -1.92 18.29
C SER A 100 -11.44 -0.50 18.83
N ASN A 101 -12.11 0.39 18.08
CA ASN A 101 -12.13 1.83 18.34
C ASN A 101 -10.73 2.43 18.54
N ALA A 102 -9.68 1.80 18.00
CA ALA A 102 -8.30 2.28 18.11
C ALA A 102 -8.11 3.64 17.42
N PHE A 103 -9.03 4.02 16.53
CA PHE A 103 -9.07 5.33 15.89
C PHE A 103 -10.48 5.94 15.97
N THR A 104 -10.53 7.23 16.28
CA THR A 104 -11.73 8.06 16.09
C THR A 104 -11.91 8.37 14.59
N PHE A 105 -13.14 8.63 14.11
CA PHE A 105 -13.38 9.10 12.74
C PHE A 105 -12.85 10.53 12.55
N ASP A 106 -11.54 10.65 12.45
CA ASP A 106 -10.81 11.90 12.21
C ASP A 106 -10.05 11.80 10.87
N ILE A 107 -9.51 12.93 10.41
CA ILE A 107 -8.83 13.08 9.12
C ILE A 107 -7.68 12.07 8.94
N LEU A 108 -7.05 11.64 10.04
CA LEU A 108 -6.02 10.61 10.07
C LEU A 108 -6.55 9.25 9.59
N THR A 109 -7.76 8.87 9.98
CA THR A 109 -8.40 7.60 9.57
C THR A 109 -8.71 7.61 8.07
N ILE A 110 -9.13 8.76 7.53
CA ILE A 110 -9.37 8.94 6.09
C ILE A 110 -8.05 8.79 5.31
N VAL A 111 -6.96 9.40 5.80
CA VAL A 111 -5.63 9.28 5.18
C VAL A 111 -5.15 7.82 5.18
N CYS A 112 -5.35 7.08 6.27
CA CYS A 112 -5.02 5.66 6.36
C CYS A 112 -5.80 4.80 5.36
N ILE A 113 -7.11 5.05 5.19
CA ILE A 113 -7.93 4.34 4.20
C ILE A 113 -7.48 4.65 2.77
N VAL A 114 -7.17 5.92 2.47
CA VAL A 114 -6.68 6.32 1.14
C VAL A 114 -5.32 5.67 0.84
N ALA A 115 -4.39 5.70 1.78
CA ALA A 115 -3.07 5.10 1.64
C ALA A 115 -3.10 3.56 1.59
N GLY A 116 -3.99 2.94 2.38
CA GLY A 116 -4.08 1.48 2.53
C GLY A 116 -5.00 0.77 1.54
N ALA A 117 -5.93 1.49 0.89
CA ALA A 117 -6.88 0.89 -0.06
C ALA A 117 -6.92 1.62 -1.41
N VAL A 118 -7.11 2.94 -1.42
CA VAL A 118 -7.30 3.68 -2.68
C VAL A 118 -6.03 3.67 -3.53
N PHE A 119 -4.87 3.99 -2.95
CA PHE A 119 -3.60 3.98 -3.70
C PHE A 119 -3.21 2.59 -4.21
N PRO A 120 -3.30 1.51 -3.40
CA PRO A 120 -3.05 0.16 -3.88
C PRO A 120 -4.01 -0.29 -4.99
N VAL A 121 -5.31 0.07 -4.93
CA VAL A 121 -6.28 -0.25 -5.99
C VAL A 121 -5.91 0.47 -7.29
N LEU A 122 -5.65 1.78 -7.24
CA LEU A 122 -5.22 2.55 -8.42
C LEU A 122 -3.91 2.00 -9.01
N TYR A 123 -2.99 1.58 -8.14
CA TYR A 123 -1.75 0.94 -8.52
C TYR A 123 -1.98 -0.40 -9.24
N LEU A 124 -2.79 -1.29 -8.67
CA LEU A 124 -3.10 -2.59 -9.26
C LEU A 124 -3.84 -2.45 -10.60
N VAL A 125 -4.79 -1.52 -10.71
CA VAL A 125 -5.47 -1.22 -11.97
C VAL A 125 -4.47 -0.77 -13.03
N GLY A 126 -3.57 0.16 -12.71
CA GLY A 126 -2.51 0.60 -13.61
C GLY A 126 -1.59 -0.53 -14.04
N LEU A 127 -1.21 -1.40 -13.10
CA LEU A 127 -0.34 -2.53 -13.34
C LEU A 127 -0.99 -3.58 -14.25
N ILE A 128 -2.27 -3.90 -14.03
CA ILE A 128 -3.00 -4.86 -14.86
C ILE A 128 -3.20 -4.32 -16.28
N GLN A 129 -3.58 -3.05 -16.42
CA GLN A 129 -3.69 -2.42 -17.75
C GLN A 129 -2.35 -2.44 -18.50
N PHE A 130 -1.25 -2.14 -17.80
CA PHE A 130 0.09 -2.20 -18.36
C PHE A 130 0.50 -3.62 -18.75
N LYS A 131 0.27 -4.60 -17.88
CA LYS A 131 0.54 -6.02 -18.14
C LYS A 131 -0.20 -6.52 -19.38
N ASN A 132 -1.49 -6.22 -19.49
CA ASN A 132 -2.30 -6.67 -20.62
C ASN A 132 -1.85 -6.02 -21.94
N ALA A 133 -1.49 -4.74 -21.92
CA ALA A 133 -0.93 -4.06 -23.08
C ALA A 133 0.45 -4.60 -23.49
N LEU A 134 1.28 -4.99 -22.53
CA LEU A 134 2.57 -5.62 -22.81
C LEU A 134 2.38 -7.00 -23.44
N VAL A 135 1.44 -7.79 -22.94
CA VAL A 135 1.14 -9.13 -23.49
C VAL A 135 0.62 -9.01 -24.93
N ALA A 136 -0.32 -8.11 -25.22
CA ALA A 136 -0.82 -7.91 -26.58
C ALA A 136 0.32 -7.59 -27.58
N LEU A 137 1.21 -6.66 -27.21
CA LEU A 137 2.38 -6.31 -28.02
C LEU A 137 3.35 -7.48 -28.25
N LEU A 138 3.51 -8.37 -27.27
CA LEU A 138 4.38 -9.56 -27.40
C LEU A 138 3.71 -10.70 -28.16
N SER A 139 2.38 -10.80 -28.11
CA SER A 139 1.59 -11.79 -28.83
C SER A 139 1.37 -11.42 -30.30
N GLY A 140 1.64 -10.17 -30.69
CA GLY A 140 1.44 -9.69 -32.07
C GLY A 140 0.00 -9.24 -32.37
N ASP A 141 -0.80 -9.01 -31.33
CA ASP A 141 -2.19 -8.49 -31.40
C ASP A 141 -2.24 -6.96 -31.32
#